data_AF-A0A3M0HK00-F1
#
_entry.id   AF-A0A3M0HK00-F1
#
_cell.length_a   1.000
_cell.length_b   1.000
_cell.length_c   1.000
_cell.angle_alpha   90.00
_cell.angle_beta   90.00
_cell.angle_gamma   90.00
#
_symmetry.space_group_name_H-M   'P 1'
#
loop_
_entity.id
_entity.type
_entity.pdbx_description
1 polymer ?
#
loop_
_entity_poly.entity_id
_entity_poly.type
_entity_poly.pdbx_seq_one_letter_code
_entity_poly.pdbx_strand_id
1 'polypeptide(L)'
;MVYWAMSQVDSAAVVVIRDGYVDGDDAAFGEVVDTALSSLMERPAAAVWATLSATHVQVPEFGDVSKSRMDLIADVKRRIRDEENRRRASGSVPSSNLHETRPGSVREQWARIATWLHERFPENSISGAEAESIEQAISATGQKWPAELVEFFELVDGDTSGPAFVAILPSYQFLTLDAMVEERAEMIQIWADVWSSRGLEVPPCAGEMSFTFAPVFVPFAGMDGNFLFVDTRPGELYGCVSEFDKSGSDERGPRWLSISAMLRDLADSLTQNKEFDECWQWSIEGAALQWDWSRANSVARDIRRALRSGRSW
;
A
#
# COMPACT_ATOMS: atom_id res chain seq x y z
N MET A 1 5.94 -20.51 12.00
CA MET A 1 4.71 -20.27 11.20
C MET A 1 5.00 -19.71 9.83
N VAL A 2 4.48 -20.38 8.82
CA VAL A 2 4.52 -20.04 7.40
C VAL A 2 3.11 -19.70 6.98
N TYR A 3 2.95 -18.59 6.26
CA TYR A 3 1.67 -18.23 5.68
C TYR A 3 1.47 -19.00 4.38
N TRP A 4 0.27 -19.55 4.23
CA TRP A 4 -0.16 -20.21 3.01
C TRP A 4 -1.47 -19.62 2.54
N ALA A 5 -1.66 -19.57 1.22
CA ALA A 5 -2.96 -19.26 0.65
C ALA A 5 -3.20 -20.07 -0.63
N MET A 6 -4.46 -20.40 -0.85
CA MET A 6 -4.98 -20.96 -2.10
C MET A 6 -5.95 -19.93 -2.68
N SER A 7 -5.76 -19.58 -3.95
CA SER A 7 -6.62 -18.62 -4.64
C SER A 7 -7.26 -19.22 -5.89
N GLN A 8 -8.55 -18.97 -6.08
CA GLN A 8 -9.28 -19.32 -7.30
C GLN A 8 -9.63 -18.04 -8.07
N VAL A 9 -9.21 -17.99 -9.33
CA VAL A 9 -9.47 -16.88 -10.25
C VAL A 9 -10.38 -17.35 -11.38
N ASP A 10 -11.48 -16.65 -11.59
CA ASP A 10 -12.36 -16.91 -12.74
C ASP A 10 -12.04 -16.05 -13.95
N SER A 11 -12.81 -16.25 -15.04
CA SER A 11 -12.68 -15.50 -16.28
C SER A 11 -12.98 -14.01 -16.15
N ALA A 12 -13.61 -13.57 -15.06
CA ALA A 12 -13.86 -12.16 -14.74
C ALA A 12 -12.79 -11.55 -13.83
N ALA A 13 -11.68 -12.27 -13.59
CA ALA A 13 -10.60 -11.90 -12.68
C ALA A 13 -11.04 -11.70 -11.22
N VAL A 14 -12.17 -12.32 -10.82
CA VAL A 14 -12.59 -12.35 -9.42
C VAL A 14 -11.74 -13.38 -8.68
N VAL A 15 -11.00 -12.91 -7.68
CA VAL A 15 -10.09 -13.73 -6.85
C VAL A 15 -10.81 -14.10 -5.55
N VAL A 16 -10.94 -15.40 -5.29
CA VAL A 16 -11.41 -15.94 -4.01
C VAL A 16 -10.22 -16.59 -3.31
N ILE A 17 -10.01 -16.27 -2.03
CA ILE A 17 -8.83 -16.72 -1.26
C ILE A 17 -9.27 -17.49 -0.03
N ARG A 18 -8.57 -18.59 0.23
CA ARG A 18 -8.60 -19.32 1.50
C ARG A 18 -7.16 -19.45 2.00
N ASP A 19 -6.91 -19.07 3.24
CA ASP A 19 -5.56 -18.91 3.76
C ASP A 19 -5.43 -19.28 5.24
N GLY A 20 -4.19 -19.33 5.72
CA GLY A 20 -3.89 -19.62 7.11
C GLY A 20 -2.41 -19.59 7.42
N TYR A 21 -2.09 -19.99 8.66
CA TYR A 21 -0.73 -20.13 9.16
C TYR A 21 -0.52 -21.55 9.67
N VAL A 22 0.62 -22.15 9.33
CA VAL A 22 1.00 -23.47 9.82
C VAL A 22 2.51 -23.55 10.03
N ASP A 23 2.97 -24.47 10.88
CA ASP A 23 4.39 -24.64 11.13
C ASP A 23 5.05 -25.56 10.09
N GLY A 24 6.03 -24.98 9.37
CA GLY A 24 6.84 -25.67 8.38
C GLY A 24 6.24 -25.66 6.97
N ASP A 25 7.12 -25.52 5.98
CA ASP A 25 6.73 -25.44 4.56
C ASP A 25 5.98 -26.70 4.12
N ASP A 26 6.41 -27.88 4.57
CA ASP A 26 5.79 -29.16 4.19
C ASP A 26 4.31 -29.25 4.60
N ALA A 27 3.97 -28.75 5.79
CA ALA A 27 2.59 -28.68 6.24
C ALA A 27 1.80 -27.67 5.41
N ALA A 28 2.38 -26.51 5.13
CA ALA A 28 1.77 -25.46 4.32
C ALA A 28 1.45 -25.91 2.89
N PHE A 29 2.35 -26.68 2.24
CA PHE A 29 2.07 -27.27 0.94
C PHE A 29 0.89 -28.26 0.99
N GLY A 30 0.77 -29.01 2.08
CA GLY A 30 -0.38 -29.90 2.32
C GLY A 30 -1.69 -29.11 2.39
N GLU A 31 -1.73 -28.06 3.22
CA GLU A 31 -2.91 -27.21 3.40
C GLU A 31 -3.38 -26.56 2.09
N VAL A 32 -2.46 -26.04 1.27
CA VAL A 32 -2.80 -25.48 -0.05
C VAL A 32 -3.47 -26.51 -0.94
N VAL A 33 -2.91 -27.72 -1.02
CA VAL A 33 -3.44 -28.79 -1.89
C VAL A 33 -4.80 -29.30 -1.39
N ASP A 34 -4.94 -29.52 -0.09
CA ASP A 34 -6.19 -30.01 0.50
C ASP A 34 -7.32 -28.98 0.34
N THR A 35 -6.99 -27.71 0.54
CA THR A 35 -7.91 -26.59 0.35
C THR A 35 -8.30 -26.41 -1.13
N ALA A 36 -7.35 -26.53 -2.06
CA ALA A 36 -7.60 -26.46 -3.49
C ALA A 36 -8.52 -27.60 -3.97
N LEU A 37 -8.21 -28.84 -3.60
CA LEU A 37 -9.01 -30.02 -3.96
C LEU A 37 -10.45 -29.90 -3.47
N SER A 38 -10.64 -29.41 -2.23
CA SER A 38 -11.96 -29.17 -1.66
C SER A 38 -12.71 -28.06 -2.41
N SER A 39 -12.03 -26.98 -2.80
CA SER A 39 -12.65 -25.80 -3.44
C SER A 39 -12.95 -26.01 -4.92
N LEU A 40 -12.28 -26.95 -5.60
CA LEU A 40 -12.56 -27.29 -7.00
C LEU A 40 -13.93 -27.95 -7.18
N MET A 41 -14.51 -28.52 -6.12
CA MET A 41 -15.89 -29.00 -6.14
C MET A 41 -16.90 -27.86 -6.33
N GLU A 42 -16.58 -26.66 -5.84
CA GLU A 42 -17.43 -25.48 -5.91
C GLU A 42 -17.20 -24.69 -7.22
N ARG A 43 -15.94 -24.61 -7.68
CA ARG A 43 -15.53 -23.82 -8.87
C ARG A 43 -14.52 -24.58 -9.75
N PRO A 44 -14.96 -25.59 -10.52
CA PRO A 44 -14.05 -26.49 -11.23
C PRO A 44 -13.31 -25.84 -12.41
N ALA A 45 -13.81 -24.71 -12.93
CA ALA A 45 -13.21 -23.99 -14.06
C ALA A 45 -12.28 -22.83 -13.63
N ALA A 46 -12.14 -22.57 -12.33
CA ALA A 46 -11.29 -21.47 -11.85
C ALA A 46 -9.81 -21.87 -11.87
N ALA A 47 -8.94 -20.96 -12.31
CA ALA A 47 -7.51 -21.15 -12.22
C ALA A 47 -7.07 -21.12 -10.75
N VAL A 48 -6.32 -22.14 -10.33
CA VAL A 48 -5.82 -22.23 -8.96
C VAL A 48 -4.41 -21.65 -8.87
N TRP A 49 -4.21 -20.80 -7.87
CA TRP A 49 -2.93 -20.24 -7.49
C TRP A 49 -2.55 -20.72 -6.09
N ALA A 50 -1.30 -21.12 -5.94
CA ALA A 50 -0.70 -21.47 -4.67
C ALA A 50 0.19 -20.33 -4.17
N THR A 51 0.07 -20.02 -2.89
CA THR A 51 0.87 -19.01 -2.22
C THR A 51 1.58 -19.61 -1.03
N LEU A 52 2.88 -19.29 -0.92
CA LEU A 52 3.65 -19.52 0.29
C LEU A 52 4.49 -18.29 0.59
N SER A 53 4.34 -17.73 1.80
CA SER A 53 4.99 -16.49 2.21
C SER A 53 4.73 -15.32 1.23
N ALA A 54 5.70 -14.94 0.39
CA ALA A 54 5.59 -13.85 -0.59
C ALA A 54 5.60 -14.35 -2.05
N THR A 55 5.56 -15.67 -2.24
CA THR A 55 5.65 -16.32 -3.55
C THR A 55 4.26 -16.81 -3.96
N HIS A 56 3.82 -16.44 -5.16
CA HIS A 56 2.51 -16.76 -5.71
C HIS A 56 2.69 -17.39 -7.10
N VAL A 57 2.14 -18.58 -7.33
CA VAL A 57 2.29 -19.31 -8.59
C VAL A 57 0.98 -19.93 -9.04
N GLN A 58 0.67 -19.86 -10.33
CA GLN A 58 -0.44 -20.61 -10.91
C GLN A 58 -0.07 -22.11 -10.99
N VAL A 59 -1.01 -22.98 -10.62
CA VAL A 59 -0.81 -24.43 -10.59
C VAL A 59 -1.90 -25.08 -11.47
N PRO A 60 -1.72 -25.14 -12.80
CA PRO A 60 -2.68 -25.74 -13.72
C PRO A 60 -2.93 -27.24 -13.46
N GLU A 61 -2.00 -27.91 -12.78
CA GLU A 61 -2.05 -29.33 -12.46
C GLU A 61 -3.25 -29.71 -11.59
N PHE A 62 -3.88 -28.76 -10.88
CA PHE A 62 -5.12 -28.99 -10.14
C PHE A 62 -6.32 -29.39 -11.02
N GLY A 63 -6.28 -29.14 -12.33
CA GLY A 63 -7.28 -29.64 -13.27
C GLY A 63 -7.07 -31.08 -13.74
N ASP A 64 -5.95 -31.72 -13.36
CA ASP A 64 -5.58 -33.06 -13.79
C ASP A 64 -6.03 -34.12 -12.78
N VAL A 65 -7.15 -34.78 -13.09
CA VAL A 65 -7.74 -35.84 -12.26
C VAL A 65 -6.87 -37.10 -12.10
N SER A 66 -5.80 -37.24 -12.89
CA SER A 66 -4.87 -38.36 -12.78
C SER A 66 -3.83 -38.19 -11.67
N LYS A 67 -3.67 -36.96 -11.15
CA LYS A 67 -2.66 -36.66 -10.13
C LYS A 67 -3.13 -37.03 -8.74
N SER A 68 -2.27 -37.72 -8.01
CA SER A 68 -2.47 -37.93 -6.59
C SER A 68 -2.22 -36.65 -5.80
N ARG A 69 -2.71 -36.61 -4.56
CA ARG A 69 -2.37 -35.54 -3.60
C ARG A 69 -0.85 -35.31 -3.49
N MET A 70 -0.06 -36.37 -3.48
CA MET A 70 1.40 -36.28 -3.36
C MET A 70 2.04 -35.67 -4.62
N ASP A 71 1.50 -35.97 -5.79
CA ASP A 71 1.95 -35.37 -7.06
C ASP A 71 1.66 -33.87 -7.07
N LEU A 72 0.46 -33.46 -6.66
CA LEU A 72 0.08 -32.04 -6.55
C LEU A 72 0.96 -31.29 -5.55
N ILE A 73 1.26 -31.87 -4.38
CA ILE A 73 2.19 -31.28 -3.42
C ILE A 73 3.58 -31.09 -4.06
N ALA A 74 4.07 -32.08 -4.81
CA ALA A 74 5.35 -31.98 -5.49
C ALA A 74 5.34 -30.90 -6.58
N ASP A 75 4.24 -30.73 -7.31
CA ASP A 75 4.06 -29.70 -8.33
C ASP A 75 4.04 -28.29 -7.73
N VAL A 76 3.26 -28.07 -6.66
CA VAL A 76 3.24 -26.78 -5.94
C VAL A 76 4.65 -26.45 -5.43
N LYS A 77 5.32 -27.41 -4.77
CA LYS A 77 6.69 -27.27 -4.28
C LYS A 77 7.66 -26.88 -5.39
N ARG A 78 7.58 -27.55 -6.54
CA ARG A 78 8.43 -27.27 -7.71
C ARG A 78 8.22 -25.84 -8.19
N ARG A 79 6.97 -25.46 -8.45
CA ARG A 79 6.63 -24.12 -8.97
C ARG A 79 7.06 -22.98 -8.05
N ILE A 80 6.82 -23.11 -6.73
CA ILE A 80 7.26 -22.09 -5.76
C ILE A 80 8.78 -21.94 -5.76
N ARG A 81 9.53 -23.06 -5.75
CA ARG A 81 11.00 -22.99 -5.80
C ARG A 81 11.51 -22.40 -7.10
N ASP A 82 10.93 -22.76 -8.23
CA ASP A 82 11.31 -22.23 -9.54
C ASP A 82 11.07 -20.71 -9.61
N GLU A 83 9.95 -20.24 -9.04
CA GLU A 83 9.63 -18.82 -8.92
C GLU A 83 10.63 -18.07 -8.04
N GLU A 84 10.91 -18.57 -6.84
CA GLU A 84 11.88 -17.96 -5.92
C GLU A 84 13.28 -17.87 -6.53
N ASN A 85 13.72 -18.94 -7.20
CA ASN A 85 15.00 -18.96 -7.91
C ASN A 85 15.01 -17.94 -9.05
N ARG A 86 13.92 -17.80 -9.80
CA ARG A 86 13.82 -16.81 -10.88
C ARG A 86 13.83 -15.37 -10.35
N ARG A 87 13.16 -15.09 -9.24
CA ARG A 87 13.20 -13.77 -8.57
C ARG A 87 14.61 -13.43 -8.08
N ARG A 88 15.30 -14.39 -7.46
CA ARG A 88 16.71 -14.22 -7.05
C ARG A 88 17.63 -13.98 -8.25
N ALA A 89 17.46 -14.72 -9.34
CA ALA A 89 18.30 -14.61 -10.53
C ALA A 89 18.06 -13.32 -11.33
N SER A 90 16.83 -12.82 -11.35
CA SER A 90 16.48 -11.59 -12.07
C SER A 90 16.84 -10.31 -11.32
N GLY A 91 17.12 -10.39 -10.01
CA GLY A 91 17.21 -9.20 -9.16
C GLY A 91 15.95 -8.34 -9.23
N SER A 92 14.82 -8.92 -9.65
CA SER A 92 13.60 -8.17 -9.96
C SER A 92 13.10 -7.49 -8.70
N VAL A 93 13.24 -6.17 -8.69
CA VAL A 93 12.48 -5.26 -7.83
C VAL A 93 10.99 -5.55 -8.06
N PRO A 94 10.13 -5.51 -7.02
CA PRO A 94 8.71 -5.73 -7.22
C PRO A 94 8.16 -4.82 -8.32
N SER A 95 7.28 -5.37 -9.15
CA SER A 95 6.47 -4.61 -10.12
C SER A 95 5.95 -3.33 -9.50
N SER A 96 6.02 -2.21 -10.24
CA SER A 96 5.62 -0.86 -9.81
C SER A 96 4.53 -0.87 -8.74
N ASN A 97 4.86 -0.35 -7.56
CA ASN A 97 3.90 -0.18 -6.46
C ASN A 97 2.89 0.95 -6.71
N LEU A 98 3.00 1.62 -7.86
CA LEU A 98 2.18 2.74 -8.26
C LEU A 98 0.74 2.29 -8.58
N HIS A 99 -0.21 2.86 -7.87
CA HIS A 99 -1.64 2.76 -8.16
C HIS A 99 -1.97 3.44 -9.48
N GLU A 100 -2.83 2.80 -10.28
CA GLU A 100 -3.29 3.30 -11.58
C GLU A 100 -4.39 4.36 -11.47
N THR A 101 -4.80 4.70 -10.25
CA THR A 101 -5.83 5.69 -9.97
C THR A 101 -5.41 7.05 -10.51
N ARG A 102 -6.20 7.57 -11.45
CA ARG A 102 -5.91 8.85 -12.09
C ARG A 102 -6.09 10.03 -11.13
N PRO A 103 -5.22 11.04 -11.16
CA PRO A 103 -5.44 12.31 -10.47
C PRO A 103 -6.81 12.93 -10.77
N GLY A 104 -7.32 13.72 -9.82
CA GLY A 104 -8.63 14.36 -9.86
C GLY A 104 -8.64 15.62 -8.98
N SER A 105 -9.71 15.81 -8.18
CA SER A 105 -9.82 16.94 -7.25
C SER A 105 -9.62 16.48 -5.81
N VAL A 106 -8.70 17.11 -5.08
CA VAL A 106 -8.51 16.86 -3.63
C VAL A 106 -9.79 17.22 -2.89
N ARG A 107 -10.38 18.38 -3.20
CA ARG A 107 -11.63 18.85 -2.59
C ARG A 107 -12.81 17.90 -2.76
N GLU A 108 -13.00 17.34 -3.95
CA GLU A 108 -14.08 16.37 -4.20
C GLU A 108 -13.89 15.09 -3.37
N GLN A 109 -12.68 14.52 -3.38
CA GLN A 109 -12.42 13.27 -2.66
C GLN A 109 -12.46 13.49 -1.13
N TRP A 110 -11.93 14.62 -0.66
CA TRP A 110 -12.04 14.99 0.76
C TRP A 110 -13.49 15.20 1.18
N ALA A 111 -14.32 15.86 0.37
CA ALA A 111 -15.74 16.03 0.69
C ALA A 111 -16.46 14.68 0.86
N ARG A 112 -16.12 13.66 0.06
CA ARG A 112 -16.65 12.29 0.21
C ARG A 112 -16.22 11.67 1.55
N ILE A 113 -14.93 11.80 1.90
CA ILE A 113 -14.37 11.29 3.16
C ILE A 113 -15.00 12.01 4.36
N ALA A 114 -15.03 13.34 4.35
CA ALA A 114 -15.62 14.16 5.40
C ALA A 114 -17.11 13.87 5.61
N THR A 115 -17.88 13.67 4.53
CA THR A 115 -19.29 13.25 4.63
C THR A 115 -19.41 11.90 5.33
N TRP A 116 -18.60 10.91 4.91
CA TRP A 116 -18.60 9.58 5.53
C TRP A 116 -18.21 9.62 7.01
N LEU A 117 -17.23 10.45 7.37
CA LEU A 117 -16.79 10.66 8.74
C LEU A 117 -17.89 11.30 9.57
N HIS A 118 -18.52 12.36 9.08
CA HIS A 118 -19.60 13.05 9.80
C HIS A 118 -20.80 12.12 10.09
N GLU A 119 -21.14 11.22 9.16
CA GLU A 119 -22.21 10.24 9.35
C GLU A 119 -21.93 9.21 10.46
N ARG A 120 -20.65 8.86 10.70
CA ARG A 120 -20.25 7.75 11.60
C ARG A 120 -19.60 8.21 12.89
N PHE A 121 -18.93 9.35 12.83
CA PHE A 121 -18.17 9.97 13.89
C PHE A 121 -18.55 11.46 13.96
N PRO A 122 -19.79 11.81 14.33
CA PRO A 122 -20.29 13.19 14.26
C PRO A 122 -19.55 14.16 15.19
N GLU A 123 -18.91 13.65 16.24
CA GLU A 123 -18.07 14.43 17.18
C GLU A 123 -16.69 14.77 16.58
N ASN A 124 -16.35 14.20 15.42
CA ASN A 124 -15.12 14.47 14.71
C ASN A 124 -15.34 15.54 13.65
N SER A 125 -14.58 16.61 13.75
CA SER A 125 -14.43 17.59 12.70
C SER A 125 -12.95 17.74 12.38
N ILE A 126 -12.62 17.84 11.10
CA ILE A 126 -11.28 18.11 10.62
C ILE A 126 -11.39 19.39 9.80
N SER A 127 -10.66 20.40 10.23
CA SER A 127 -10.51 21.68 9.53
C SER A 127 -9.18 21.73 8.80
N GLY A 128 -9.11 22.62 7.81
CA GLY A 128 -7.85 23.00 7.18
C GLY A 128 -7.16 24.14 7.91
N ALA A 129 -5.96 24.43 7.45
CA ALA A 129 -5.11 25.49 7.91
C ALA A 129 -5.47 26.83 7.27
N GLU A 130 -5.13 27.91 7.97
CA GLU A 130 -5.21 29.26 7.43
C GLU A 130 -4.16 29.47 6.32
N ALA A 131 -4.50 30.28 5.32
CA ALA A 131 -3.63 30.54 4.17
C ALA A 131 -2.26 31.10 4.58
N GLU A 132 -2.21 31.95 5.60
CA GLU A 132 -0.95 32.50 6.13
C GLU A 132 -0.04 31.40 6.70
N SER A 133 -0.60 30.42 7.43
CA SER A 133 0.17 29.28 7.97
C SER A 133 0.73 28.40 6.85
N ILE A 134 -0.05 28.19 5.78
CA ILE A 134 0.41 27.44 4.60
C ILE A 134 1.58 28.16 3.92
N GLU A 135 1.49 29.48 3.72
CA GLU A 135 2.58 30.29 3.15
C GLU A 135 3.85 30.24 4.01
N GLN A 136 3.70 30.30 5.33
CA GLN A 136 4.81 30.16 6.27
C GLN A 136 5.46 28.78 6.17
N ALA A 137 4.68 27.71 6.08
CA ALA A 137 5.18 26.35 5.93
C ALA A 137 5.90 26.13 4.59
N ILE A 138 5.36 26.67 3.48
CA ILE A 138 6.04 26.67 2.17
C ILE A 138 7.40 27.37 2.27
N SER A 139 7.45 28.53 2.92
CA SER A 139 8.68 29.29 3.14
C SER A 139 9.68 28.51 4.00
N ALA A 140 9.22 27.90 5.09
CA ALA A 140 10.05 27.12 6.02
C ALA A 140 10.66 25.87 5.36
N THR A 141 9.90 25.20 4.48
CA THR A 141 10.42 24.03 3.74
C THR A 141 11.36 24.41 2.59
N GLY A 142 11.24 25.64 2.08
CA GLY A 142 11.98 26.13 0.91
C GLY A 142 11.63 25.39 -0.38
N GLN A 143 10.53 24.63 -0.41
CA GLN A 143 10.10 23.84 -1.56
C GLN A 143 8.98 24.55 -2.33
N LYS A 144 8.86 24.25 -3.63
CA LYS A 144 7.65 24.58 -4.39
C LYS A 144 6.66 23.46 -4.18
N TRP A 145 5.56 23.73 -3.51
CA TRP A 145 4.54 22.72 -3.27
C TRP A 145 3.64 22.54 -4.49
N PRO A 146 3.23 21.30 -4.83
CA PRO A 146 2.17 21.06 -5.78
C PRO A 146 0.86 21.70 -5.33
N ALA A 147 0.02 22.14 -6.27
CA ALA A 147 -1.28 22.73 -5.97
C ALA A 147 -2.18 21.82 -5.13
N GLU A 148 -2.10 20.50 -5.36
CA GLU A 148 -2.86 19.52 -4.56
C GLU A 148 -2.43 19.49 -3.09
N LEU A 149 -1.15 19.71 -2.77
CA LEU A 149 -0.67 19.73 -1.38
C LEU A 149 -1.15 20.98 -0.65
N VAL A 150 -1.17 22.13 -1.34
CA VAL A 150 -1.78 23.35 -0.82
C VAL A 150 -3.27 23.15 -0.60
N GLU A 151 -4.02 22.65 -1.59
CA GLU A 151 -5.46 22.36 -1.45
C GLU A 151 -5.74 21.33 -0.35
N PHE A 152 -4.85 20.36 -0.14
CA PHE A 152 -4.97 19.40 0.96
C PHE A 152 -4.91 20.10 2.32
N PHE A 153 -3.89 20.95 2.55
CA PHE A 153 -3.77 21.68 3.82
C PHE A 153 -4.84 22.75 4.03
N GLU A 154 -5.43 23.33 2.97
CA GLU A 154 -6.64 24.16 3.07
C GLU A 154 -7.86 23.41 3.60
N LEU A 155 -7.84 22.08 3.58
CA LEU A 155 -8.97 21.21 3.94
C LEU A 155 -8.69 20.35 5.18
N VAL A 156 -7.42 20.04 5.44
CA VAL A 156 -6.93 19.10 6.46
C VAL A 156 -5.67 19.63 7.10
N ASP A 157 -5.71 19.96 8.38
CA ASP A 157 -4.54 20.41 9.14
C ASP A 157 -4.26 19.53 10.36
N GLY A 158 -4.45 18.21 10.23
CA GLY A 158 -4.06 17.21 11.23
C GLY A 158 -4.60 17.36 12.65
N ASP A 159 -5.35 18.42 12.94
CA ASP A 159 -5.83 18.73 14.27
C ASP A 159 -6.97 17.79 14.61
N THR A 160 -6.65 16.80 15.43
CA THR A 160 -7.62 15.88 16.01
C THR A 160 -8.07 16.35 17.40
N SER A 161 -8.14 17.66 17.66
CA SER A 161 -8.59 18.25 18.93
C SER A 161 -10.01 17.86 19.38
N GLY A 162 -10.73 17.07 18.57
CA GLY A 162 -11.96 16.39 18.96
C GLY A 162 -11.77 15.24 19.98
N PRO A 163 -12.87 14.81 20.64
CA PRO A 163 -12.83 13.82 21.72
C PRO A 163 -12.53 12.38 21.29
N ALA A 164 -12.55 12.09 19.99
CA ALA A 164 -12.22 10.78 19.44
C ALA A 164 -11.14 10.93 18.37
N PHE A 165 -9.99 10.31 18.57
CA PHE A 165 -9.00 10.15 17.53
C PHE A 165 -9.54 9.16 16.47
N VAL A 166 -9.54 9.56 15.19
CA VAL A 166 -9.89 8.66 14.08
C VAL A 166 -8.65 8.48 13.21
N ALA A 167 -8.10 7.27 13.22
CA ALA A 167 -7.02 6.86 12.32
C ALA A 167 -7.56 6.69 10.90
N ILE A 168 -7.72 7.81 10.17
CA ILE A 168 -8.31 7.80 8.82
C ILE A 168 -7.45 7.00 7.85
N LEU A 169 -6.12 7.06 7.99
CA LEU A 169 -5.18 6.27 7.22
C LEU A 169 -4.72 5.05 8.03
N PRO A 170 -4.49 3.90 7.39
CA PRO A 170 -3.85 2.79 8.07
C PRO A 170 -2.41 3.18 8.43
N SER A 171 -2.03 2.97 9.69
CA SER A 171 -0.67 3.21 10.22
C SER A 171 -0.19 4.68 10.23
N TYR A 172 -0.99 5.65 9.78
CA TYR A 172 -0.60 7.05 9.67
C TYR A 172 -1.65 8.00 10.24
N GLN A 173 -1.19 9.15 10.73
CA GLN A 173 -2.03 10.28 11.08
C GLN A 173 -1.76 11.43 10.13
N PHE A 174 -2.78 12.19 9.74
CA PHE A 174 -2.53 13.45 9.06
C PHE A 174 -1.78 14.38 10.01
N LEU A 175 -0.70 14.97 9.53
CA LEU A 175 0.10 15.90 10.31
C LEU A 175 -0.55 17.28 10.28
N THR A 176 -0.43 18.02 11.37
CA THR A 176 -0.61 19.49 11.32
C THR A 176 0.54 20.09 10.51
N LEU A 177 0.36 21.31 10.00
CA LEU A 177 1.43 22.04 9.32
C LEU A 177 2.67 22.22 10.20
N ASP A 178 2.47 22.52 11.49
CA ASP A 178 3.56 22.69 12.45
C ASP A 178 4.33 21.36 12.62
N ALA A 179 3.61 20.26 12.86
CA ALA A 179 4.22 18.93 13.00
C ALA A 179 4.94 18.52 11.71
N MET A 180 4.36 18.80 10.54
CA MET A 180 4.99 18.55 9.26
C MET A 180 6.34 19.27 9.12
N VAL A 181 6.40 20.57 9.47
CA VAL A 181 7.64 21.35 9.36
C VAL A 181 8.69 20.83 10.34
N GLU A 182 8.30 20.55 11.58
CA GLU A 182 9.18 20.05 12.64
C GLU A 182 9.72 18.66 12.31
N GLU A 183 8.85 17.69 12.05
CA GLU A 183 9.23 16.31 11.77
C GLU A 183 10.07 16.22 10.49
N ARG A 184 9.76 17.01 9.45
CA ARG A 184 10.59 17.07 8.24
C ARG A 184 12.00 17.59 8.56
N ALA A 185 12.12 18.65 9.35
CA ALA A 185 13.43 19.20 9.71
C ALA A 185 14.26 18.20 10.53
N GLU A 186 13.63 17.51 11.48
CA GLU A 186 14.25 16.46 12.27
C GLU A 186 14.73 15.29 11.39
N MET A 187 13.88 14.79 10.50
CA MET A 187 14.22 13.69 9.62
C MET A 187 15.37 14.01 8.65
N ILE A 188 15.43 15.24 8.13
CA ILE A 188 16.57 15.70 7.33
C ILE A 188 17.87 15.63 8.15
N GLN A 189 17.84 16.04 9.43
CA GLN A 189 19.02 15.99 10.30
C GLN A 189 19.42 14.55 10.63
N ILE A 190 18.47 13.69 11.03
CA ILE A 190 18.73 12.28 11.36
C ILE A 190 19.40 11.57 10.18
N TRP A 191 18.95 11.84 8.96
CA TRP A 191 19.41 11.14 7.76
C TRP A 191 20.60 11.82 7.05
N ALA A 192 21.03 13.01 7.49
CA ALA A 192 22.18 13.72 6.92
C ALA A 192 23.50 12.93 7.01
N ASP A 193 23.69 12.17 8.09
CA ASP A 193 24.86 11.32 8.26
C ASP A 193 24.85 10.12 7.31
N VAL A 194 23.65 9.60 6.97
CA VAL A 194 23.51 8.51 5.98
C VAL A 194 23.85 9.02 4.58
N TRP A 195 23.40 10.22 4.22
CA TRP A 195 23.77 10.91 2.98
C TRP A 195 25.28 11.01 2.83
N SER A 196 25.95 11.59 3.82
CA SER A 196 27.38 11.88 3.77
C SER A 196 28.24 10.62 3.82
N SER A 197 27.91 9.67 4.70
CA SER A 197 28.69 8.44 4.88
C SER A 197 28.63 7.50 3.67
N ARG A 198 27.52 7.51 2.92
CA ARG A 198 27.33 6.67 1.73
C ARG A 198 27.67 7.37 0.41
N GLY A 199 27.98 8.68 0.45
CA GLY A 199 28.23 9.48 -0.75
C GLY A 199 27.04 9.49 -1.72
N LEU A 200 25.82 9.44 -1.17
CA LEU A 200 24.59 9.48 -1.96
C LEU A 200 24.28 10.93 -2.36
N GLU A 201 23.64 11.11 -3.51
CA GLU A 201 23.06 12.38 -3.94
C GLU A 201 21.56 12.21 -4.15
N VAL A 202 20.79 13.29 -3.93
CA VAL A 202 19.34 13.27 -4.18
C VAL A 202 19.11 12.99 -5.65
N PRO A 203 18.42 11.89 -6.03
CA PRO A 203 18.12 11.63 -7.42
C PRO A 203 17.29 12.79 -8.00
N PRO A 204 17.54 13.17 -9.26
CA PRO A 204 17.04 14.45 -9.80
C PRO A 204 15.54 14.47 -10.06
N CYS A 205 14.92 13.30 -10.32
CA CYS A 205 13.52 13.22 -10.72
C CYS A 205 12.62 12.70 -9.60
N ALA A 206 11.38 13.18 -9.56
CA ALA A 206 10.37 12.62 -8.67
C ALA A 206 10.07 11.16 -9.00
N GLY A 207 9.80 10.38 -7.95
CA GLY A 207 9.54 8.94 -8.01
C GLY A 207 10.79 8.06 -8.09
N GLU A 208 11.99 8.64 -8.25
CA GLU A 208 13.25 7.90 -8.13
C GLU A 208 13.63 7.69 -6.66
N MET A 209 13.99 6.47 -6.28
CA MET A 209 14.26 6.11 -4.89
C MET A 209 15.53 6.83 -4.38
N SER A 210 15.41 7.53 -3.26
CA SER A 210 16.48 8.26 -2.61
C SER A 210 17.29 7.39 -1.64
N PHE A 211 16.69 6.35 -1.06
CA PHE A 211 17.24 5.47 -0.02
C PHE A 211 17.60 6.18 1.30
N THR A 212 16.97 7.34 1.54
CA THR A 212 17.18 8.22 2.69
C THR A 212 16.10 9.31 2.67
N PHE A 213 15.97 10.10 3.73
CA PHE A 213 15.01 11.19 3.78
C PHE A 213 15.56 12.43 3.05
N ALA A 214 15.00 12.75 1.89
CA ALA A 214 15.45 13.87 1.07
C ALA A 214 14.76 15.19 1.48
N PRO A 215 15.47 16.35 1.49
CA PRO A 215 14.84 17.63 1.79
C PRO A 215 13.67 18.00 0.87
N VAL A 216 13.63 17.48 -0.34
CA VAL A 216 12.54 17.69 -1.32
C VAL A 216 11.26 16.90 -0.98
N PHE A 217 11.28 16.04 0.04
CA PHE A 217 10.09 15.34 0.52
C PHE A 217 9.32 16.21 1.51
N VAL A 218 8.01 16.34 1.29
CA VAL A 218 7.10 17.06 2.19
C VAL A 218 6.12 16.05 2.79
N PRO A 219 6.29 15.62 4.05
CA PRO A 219 5.36 14.70 4.69
C PRO A 219 4.01 15.37 4.89
N PHE A 220 2.91 14.62 4.80
CA PHE A 220 1.57 15.14 5.13
C PHE A 220 0.80 14.17 6.03
N ALA A 221 1.31 12.94 6.19
CA ALA A 221 0.88 12.01 7.21
C ALA A 221 2.10 11.29 7.80
N GLY A 222 2.08 11.02 9.10
CA GLY A 222 3.21 10.44 9.81
C GLY A 222 2.83 9.67 11.07
N MET A 223 3.70 8.74 11.46
CA MET A 223 3.68 8.08 12.78
C MET A 223 5.03 7.39 13.04
N ASP A 224 5.64 7.63 14.20
CA ASP A 224 6.85 6.96 14.68
C ASP A 224 8.02 6.94 13.68
N GLY A 225 8.23 8.03 12.94
CA GLY A 225 9.29 8.19 11.95
C GLY A 225 9.00 7.55 10.59
N ASN A 226 7.77 7.09 10.37
CA ASN A 226 7.28 6.66 9.05
C ASN A 226 6.35 7.73 8.49
N PHE A 227 6.39 7.94 7.18
CA PHE A 227 5.68 9.04 6.54
C PHE A 227 5.01 8.63 5.24
N LEU A 228 3.83 9.19 4.98
CA LEU A 228 3.41 9.48 3.61
C LEU A 228 3.86 10.89 3.27
N PHE A 229 4.56 11.01 2.15
CA PHE A 229 5.13 12.26 1.70
C PHE A 229 4.84 12.54 0.23
N VAL A 230 4.82 13.82 -0.10
CA VAL A 230 4.79 14.33 -1.46
C VAL A 230 6.21 14.56 -1.93
N ASP A 231 6.53 14.00 -3.10
CA ASP A 231 7.80 14.24 -3.77
C ASP A 231 7.74 15.53 -4.60
N THR A 232 8.51 16.55 -4.21
CA THR A 232 8.52 17.85 -4.89
C THR A 232 9.65 18.02 -5.90
N ARG A 233 10.39 16.94 -6.21
CA ARG A 233 11.39 16.95 -7.29
C ARG A 233 10.73 17.13 -8.66
N PRO A 234 11.41 17.77 -9.62
CA PRO A 234 10.88 17.91 -10.97
C PRO A 234 10.69 16.54 -11.64
N GLY A 235 9.87 16.49 -12.69
CA GLY A 235 9.65 15.29 -13.51
C GLY A 235 8.19 14.93 -13.68
N GLU A 236 7.91 13.83 -14.38
CA GLU A 236 6.55 13.37 -14.69
C GLU A 236 5.75 12.97 -13.45
N LEU A 237 6.44 12.61 -12.36
CA LEU A 237 5.86 12.24 -11.08
C LEU A 237 5.94 13.37 -10.03
N TYR A 238 6.16 14.62 -10.43
CA TYR A 238 6.12 15.76 -9.51
C TYR A 238 4.78 15.79 -8.78
N GLY A 239 4.82 15.73 -7.45
CA GLY A 239 3.64 15.68 -6.60
C GLY A 239 3.08 14.28 -6.34
N CYS A 240 3.78 13.21 -6.75
CA CYS A 240 3.40 11.85 -6.38
C CYS A 240 3.49 11.64 -4.87
N VAL A 241 2.65 10.73 -4.36
CA VAL A 241 2.69 10.30 -2.96
C VAL A 241 3.51 9.01 -2.85
N SER A 242 4.45 9.02 -1.92
CA SER A 242 5.32 7.89 -1.59
C SER A 242 5.33 7.64 -0.10
N GLU A 243 5.85 6.49 0.29
CA GLU A 243 6.02 6.09 1.68
C GLU A 243 7.50 6.12 2.06
N PHE A 244 7.79 6.64 3.24
CA PHE A 244 9.08 6.55 3.89
C PHE A 244 8.95 5.66 5.13
N ASP A 245 9.70 4.57 5.17
CA ASP A 245 9.83 3.69 6.32
C ASP A 245 11.16 4.00 7.05
N LYS A 246 11.14 4.09 8.38
CA LYS A 246 12.36 4.42 9.14
C LYS A 246 13.50 3.38 9.01
N SER A 247 13.20 2.17 8.57
CA SER A 247 14.18 1.09 8.37
C SER A 247 14.54 0.91 6.90
N GLY A 248 13.56 1.03 6.00
CA GLY A 248 13.67 0.81 4.56
C GLY A 248 13.69 2.08 3.71
N SER A 249 13.65 3.27 4.31
CA SER A 249 13.54 4.54 3.58
C SER A 249 12.38 4.56 2.57
N ASP A 250 12.57 5.10 1.37
CA ASP A 250 11.59 5.11 0.29
C ASP A 250 11.73 3.89 -0.66
N GLU A 251 12.17 2.74 -0.14
CA GLU A 251 12.45 1.53 -0.95
C GLU A 251 11.24 0.97 -1.72
N ARG A 252 10.02 1.38 -1.34
CA ARG A 252 8.80 0.97 -2.03
C ARG A 252 8.52 1.81 -3.29
N GLY A 253 9.20 2.94 -3.47
CA GLY A 253 8.97 3.88 -4.56
C GLY A 253 7.59 4.56 -4.50
N PRO A 254 7.18 5.25 -5.58
CA PRO A 254 5.93 5.98 -5.64
C PRO A 254 4.72 5.06 -5.53
N ARG A 255 3.78 5.44 -4.66
CA ARG A 255 2.55 4.70 -4.36
C ARG A 255 1.38 5.26 -5.15
N TRP A 256 1.19 6.57 -5.19
CA TRP A 256 0.11 7.21 -5.95
C TRP A 256 0.64 8.32 -6.83
N LEU A 257 0.01 8.52 -7.98
CA LEU A 257 0.34 9.59 -8.92
C LEU A 257 0.18 10.99 -8.32
N SER A 258 -0.71 11.15 -7.34
CA SER A 258 -0.98 12.42 -6.65
C SER A 258 -1.76 12.22 -5.34
N ILE A 259 -1.96 13.28 -4.57
CA ILE A 259 -2.78 13.25 -3.34
C ILE A 259 -4.23 12.92 -3.68
N SER A 260 -4.80 13.55 -4.72
CA SER A 260 -6.18 13.30 -5.13
C SER A 260 -6.41 11.86 -5.59
N ALA A 261 -5.40 11.20 -6.18
CA ALA A 261 -5.46 9.78 -6.49
C ALA A 261 -5.50 8.92 -5.22
N MET A 262 -4.64 9.18 -4.23
CA MET A 262 -4.65 8.49 -2.93
C MET A 262 -5.97 8.70 -2.19
N LEU A 263 -6.46 9.94 -2.13
CA LEU A 263 -7.73 10.26 -1.48
C LEU A 263 -8.93 9.63 -2.20
N ARG A 264 -8.88 9.44 -3.53
CA ARG A 264 -9.92 8.70 -4.23
C ARG A 264 -9.95 7.24 -3.78
N ASP A 265 -8.79 6.58 -3.69
CA ASP A 265 -8.71 5.20 -3.23
C ASP A 265 -9.21 5.07 -1.77
N LEU A 266 -8.86 6.04 -0.93
CA LEU A 266 -9.34 6.12 0.45
C LEU A 266 -10.86 6.32 0.51
N ALA A 267 -11.40 7.27 -0.26
CA ALA A 267 -12.83 7.53 -0.33
C ALA A 267 -13.59 6.31 -0.86
N ASP A 268 -13.09 5.65 -1.89
CA ASP A 268 -13.65 4.41 -2.42
C ASP A 268 -13.61 3.29 -1.37
N SER A 269 -12.52 3.16 -0.62
CA SER A 269 -12.43 2.21 0.49
C SER A 269 -13.51 2.47 1.53
N LEU A 270 -13.59 3.69 2.06
CA LEU A 270 -14.56 4.07 3.11
C LEU A 270 -16.02 3.95 2.63
N THR A 271 -16.34 4.46 1.45
CA THR A 271 -17.73 4.55 0.97
C THR A 271 -18.25 3.31 0.26
N GLN A 272 -17.38 2.48 -0.31
CA GLN A 272 -17.76 1.31 -1.12
C GLN A 272 -17.21 -0.01 -0.56
N ASN A 273 -16.58 0.03 0.63
CA ASN A 273 -15.96 -1.12 1.27
C ASN A 273 -14.92 -1.82 0.38
N LYS A 274 -14.19 -1.03 -0.42
CA LYS A 274 -13.02 -1.52 -1.17
C LYS A 274 -11.79 -1.57 -0.29
N GLU A 275 -10.79 -2.31 -0.73
CA GLU A 275 -9.46 -2.32 -0.12
C GLU A 275 -8.76 -0.98 -0.34
N PHE A 276 -8.17 -0.39 0.71
CA PHE A 276 -7.25 0.74 0.57
C PHE A 276 -5.81 0.22 0.43
N ASP A 277 -5.03 0.88 -0.43
CA ASP A 277 -3.67 0.45 -0.79
C ASP A 277 -3.58 -1.05 -1.14
N GLU A 278 -4.67 -1.57 -1.75
CA GLU A 278 -4.87 -2.96 -2.19
C GLU A 278 -4.71 -4.04 -1.10
N CYS A 279 -4.58 -3.68 0.20
CA CYS A 279 -4.38 -4.66 1.27
C CYS A 279 -5.04 -4.33 2.61
N TRP A 280 -5.44 -3.08 2.82
CA TRP A 280 -6.10 -2.64 4.04
C TRP A 280 -7.61 -2.69 3.89
N GLN A 281 -8.28 -3.27 4.87
CA GLN A 281 -9.72 -3.16 5.04
C GLN A 281 -10.00 -2.42 6.33
N TRP A 282 -11.01 -1.56 6.30
CA TRP A 282 -11.46 -0.91 7.51
C TRP A 282 -12.62 -1.66 8.13
N SER A 283 -12.72 -1.54 9.44
CA SER A 283 -13.86 -1.99 10.24
C SER A 283 -14.18 -0.92 11.28
N ILE A 284 -15.37 -1.01 11.89
CA ILE A 284 -15.71 -0.18 13.06
C ILE A 284 -15.82 -1.11 14.24
N GLU A 285 -14.92 -0.93 15.21
CA GLU A 285 -14.94 -1.65 16.47
C GLU A 285 -15.26 -0.67 17.60
N GLY A 286 -16.44 -0.84 18.19
CA GLY A 286 -16.99 0.14 19.14
C GLY A 286 -17.25 1.49 18.47
N ALA A 287 -16.50 2.52 18.87
CA ALA A 287 -16.60 3.89 18.35
C ALA A 287 -15.32 4.33 17.60
N ALA A 288 -14.48 3.38 17.20
CA ALA A 288 -13.22 3.67 16.53
C ALA A 288 -13.18 3.04 15.13
N LEU A 289 -12.61 3.78 14.18
CA LEU A 289 -12.18 3.24 12.90
C LEU A 289 -10.93 2.39 13.11
N GLN A 290 -10.97 1.14 12.68
CA GLN A 290 -9.83 0.22 12.69
C GLN A 290 -9.44 -0.13 11.26
N TRP A 291 -8.15 -0.42 11.08
CA TRP A 291 -7.60 -0.89 9.81
C TRP A 291 -6.93 -2.24 10.02
N ASP A 292 -7.48 -3.24 9.35
CA ASP A 292 -6.96 -4.59 9.36
C ASP A 292 -6.13 -4.82 8.10
N TRP A 293 -4.88 -5.20 8.32
CA TRP A 293 -4.05 -5.67 7.22
C TRP A 293 -4.45 -7.10 6.85
N SER A 294 -4.90 -7.29 5.62
CA SER A 294 -5.25 -8.62 5.13
C SER A 294 -4.15 -9.16 4.23
N ARG A 295 -3.50 -10.23 4.70
CA ARG A 295 -2.52 -10.95 3.89
C ARG A 295 -3.16 -11.53 2.64
N ALA A 296 -4.40 -12.03 2.75
CA ALA A 296 -5.20 -12.47 1.62
C ALA A 296 -5.37 -11.35 0.58
N ASN A 297 -5.66 -10.12 0.99
CA ASN A 297 -5.82 -9.00 0.05
C ASN A 297 -4.51 -8.67 -0.66
N SER A 298 -3.38 -8.70 0.06
CA SER A 298 -2.04 -8.58 -0.56
C SER A 298 -1.80 -9.69 -1.59
N VAL A 299 -2.20 -10.93 -1.33
CA VAL A 299 -2.13 -12.03 -2.31
C VAL A 299 -3.03 -11.75 -3.52
N ALA A 300 -4.27 -11.32 -3.29
CA ALA A 300 -5.22 -11.01 -4.36
C ALA A 300 -4.67 -9.93 -5.29
N ARG A 301 -4.09 -8.87 -4.72
CA ARG A 301 -3.40 -7.80 -5.45
C ARG A 301 -2.32 -8.34 -6.37
N ASP A 302 -1.40 -9.13 -5.81
CA ASP A 302 -0.23 -9.60 -6.54
C ASP A 302 -0.64 -10.54 -7.69
N ILE A 303 -1.67 -11.36 -7.48
CA ILE A 303 -2.29 -12.19 -8.53
C ILE A 303 -2.96 -11.32 -9.61
N ARG A 304 -3.78 -10.31 -9.24
CA ARG A 304 -4.41 -9.39 -10.22
C ARG A 304 -3.37 -8.66 -11.06
N ARG A 305 -2.25 -8.22 -10.46
CA ARG A 305 -1.12 -7.60 -11.18
C ARG A 305 -0.45 -8.59 -12.14
N ALA A 306 -0.23 -9.83 -11.71
CA ALA A 306 0.31 -10.87 -12.57
C ALA A 306 -0.55 -11.08 -13.82
N LEU A 307 -1.87 -11.19 -13.65
CA LEU A 307 -2.83 -11.36 -14.76
C LEU A 307 -2.83 -10.17 -15.72
N ARG A 308 -2.84 -8.93 -15.21
CA ARG A 308 -2.79 -7.69 -16.03
C ARG A 308 -1.53 -7.59 -16.88
N SER A 309 -0.40 -8.06 -16.35
CA SER A 309 0.88 -7.96 -17.06
C SER A 309 1.03 -8.91 -18.24
N GLY A 310 0.05 -9.78 -18.50
CA GLY A 310 0.10 -10.79 -19.58
C GLY A 310 1.24 -11.80 -19.41
N ARG A 311 1.94 -11.78 -18.27
CA ARG A 311 2.97 -12.76 -17.93
C ARG A 311 2.26 -14.06 -17.61
N SER A 312 2.25 -14.98 -18.56
CA SER A 312 2.16 -16.40 -18.23
C SER A 312 3.45 -16.74 -17.47
N TRP A 313 3.34 -17.05 -16.18
CA TRP A 313 4.45 -17.47 -15.30
C TRP A 313 4.71 -18.97 -15.40
#